data_AF-K8ELG5-F1
#
_entry.id   AF-K8ELG5-F1
#
_cell.length_a   1.000
_cell.length_b   1.000
_cell.length_c   1.000
_cell.angle_alpha   90.00
_cell.angle_beta   90.00
_cell.angle_gamma   90.00
#
_symmetry.space_group_name_H-M   'P 1'
#
loop_
_entity.id
_entity.type
_entity.pdbx_description
1 polymer ?
#
loop_
_entity_poly.entity_id
_entity_poly.type
_entity_poly.pdbx_seq_one_letter_code
_entity_poly.pdbx_strand_id
1 'polypeptide(L)' 'MDNIFIKTDPAGNIKPDKEKSTEKIDGAVATIMALDRAIRCGNDNNESVYDERGLIII' A
#
# COMPACT_ATOMS: atom_id res chain seq x y z
N MET A 1 -20.73 9.91 -7.88
CA MET A 1 -19.82 9.63 -9.00
C MET A 1 -18.71 8.79 -8.42
N ASP A 2 -18.62 7.54 -8.87
CA ASP A 2 -17.74 6.54 -8.25
C ASP A 2 -16.39 6.53 -8.96
N ASN A 3 -15.33 6.88 -8.24
CA ASN A 3 -13.99 7.04 -8.80
C ASN A 3 -13.23 5.72 -8.97
N ILE A 4 -13.80 4.59 -8.55
CA ILE A 4 -13.21 3.26 -8.66
C ILE A 4 -14.25 2.29 -9.19
N PHE A 5 -13.95 1.70 -10.34
CA PHE A 5 -14.67 0.52 -10.82
C PHE A 5 -13.90 -0.73 -10.41
N ILE A 6 -14.58 -1.67 -9.77
CA ILE A 6 -13.96 -2.92 -9.28
C ILE A 6 -14.43 -4.06 -10.18
N LYS A 7 -13.49 -4.82 -10.74
CA LYS A 7 -13.76 -6.00 -11.57
C LYS A 7 -13.26 -7.25 -10.87
N THR A 8 -14.12 -8.24 -10.78
CA THR A 8 -13.73 -9.59 -10.39
C THR A 8 -13.32 -10.35 -11.64
N ASP A 9 -12.10 -10.87 -11.67
CA ASP A 9 -11.67 -11.72 -12.76
C ASP A 9 -12.25 -13.15 -12.63
N PRO A 10 -12.21 -13.98 -13.69
CA PRO A 10 -12.75 -15.35 -13.64
C PRO A 10 -12.04 -16.26 -12.62
N ALA A 11 -10.87 -15.87 -12.12
CA ALA A 11 -10.14 -16.58 -11.08
C ALA A 11 -10.52 -16.11 -9.67
N GLY A 12 -11.48 -15.19 -9.54
CA GLY A 12 -11.99 -14.67 -8.27
C GLY A 12 -11.18 -13.52 -7.68
N ASN A 13 -10.16 -12.99 -8.39
CA ASN A 13 -9.39 -11.86 -7.90
C ASN A 13 -10.16 -10.56 -8.13
N ILE A 14 -10.15 -9.71 -7.11
CA ILE A 14 -10.75 -8.37 -7.15
C ILE A 14 -9.67 -7.39 -7.59
N LYS A 15 -9.88 -6.71 -8.72
CA LYS A 15 -8.91 -5.76 -9.30
C LYS A 15 -9.59 -4.42 -9.63
N PRO A 16 -8.91 -3.29 -9.41
CA PRO A 16 -9.39 -2.01 -9.91
C PRO A 16 -9.33 -1.99 -11.44
N ASP A 17 -10.41 -1.57 -12.09
CA ASP A 17 -10.57 -1.53 -13.54
C ASP A 17 -10.34 -0.11 -14.07
N LYS A 18 -9.27 0.05 -14.85
CA LYS A 18 -8.88 1.33 -15.46
C LYS A 18 -9.75 1.71 -16.65
N GLU A 19 -10.33 0.74 -17.37
CA GLU A 19 -11.11 1.00 -18.58
C GLU A 19 -12.50 1.56 -18.27
N LYS A 20 -13.08 1.18 -17.12
CA LYS A 20 -14.38 1.66 -16.67
C LYS A 20 -14.34 2.81 -15.66
N SER A 21 -13.16 3.13 -15.12
CA SER A 21 -13.03 4.26 -14.20
C SER A 21 -12.97 5.56 -14.99
N THR A 22 -13.95 6.43 -14.77
CA THR A 22 -14.06 7.75 -15.43
C THR A 22 -13.01 8.75 -14.96
N GLU A 23 -12.34 8.47 -13.84
CA GLU A 23 -11.34 9.33 -13.20
C GLU A 23 -9.99 8.62 -13.05
N LYS A 24 -8.93 9.37 -12.68
CA LYS A 24 -7.61 8.81 -12.42
C LYS A 24 -7.63 7.93 -11.17
N ILE A 25 -7.34 6.64 -11.33
CA ILE A 25 -7.28 5.66 -10.23
C ILE A 25 -5.90 5.52 -9.58
N ASP A 26 -4.89 6.27 -10.06
CA ASP A 26 -3.50 6.11 -9.62
C ASP A 26 -3.34 6.26 -8.10
N GLY A 27 -4.12 7.15 -7.46
CA GLY A 27 -4.09 7.33 -6.01
C GLY A 27 -4.59 6.12 -5.23
N ALA A 28 -5.63 5.44 -5.71
CA ALA A 28 -6.15 4.24 -5.06
C ALA A 28 -5.29 3.00 -5.34
N VAL A 29 -4.71 2.91 -6.53
CA VAL A 29 -3.72 1.87 -6.84
C VAL A 29 -2.48 2.05 -5.96
N ALA A 30 -2.03 3.30 -5.76
CA ALA A 30 -0.92 3.62 -4.87
C ALA A 30 -1.18 3.20 -3.41
N THR A 31 -2.38 3.42 -2.87
CA THR A 31 -2.71 3.00 -1.49
C THR A 31 -2.77 1.49 -1.34
N ILE A 32 -3.33 0.76 -2.32
CA ILE A 32 -3.34 -0.70 -2.32
C ILE A 32 -1.90 -1.25 -2.34
N MET A 33 -1.03 -0.71 -3.20
CA MET A 33 0.38 -1.12 -3.27
C MET A 33 1.16 -0.75 -2.00
N ALA A 34 0.89 0.41 -1.41
CA ALA A 34 1.53 0.85 -0.17
C ALA A 34 1.15 -0.06 1.01
N LEU A 35 -0.14 -0.39 1.14
CA LEU A 35 -0.64 -1.31 2.16
C LEU A 35 -0.01 -2.70 2.00
N ASP A 36 -0.01 -3.21 0.78
CA ASP A 36 0.59 -4.50 0.44
C ASP A 36 2.09 -4.57 0.82
N ARG A 37 2.84 -3.50 0.51
CA ARG A 37 4.24 -3.35 0.91
C ARG A 37 4.40 -3.26 2.42
N ALA A 38 3.52 -2.53 3.11
CA ALA A 38 3.55 -2.41 4.57
C ALA A 38 3.25 -3.74 5.27
N ILE A 39 2.34 -4.57 4.74
CA ILE A 39 2.06 -5.88 5.33
C ILE A 39 3.25 -6.83 5.14
N ARG A 40 3.87 -6.84 3.95
CA ARG A 40 4.98 -7.76 3.65
C ARG A 40 6.32 -7.34 4.24
N CYS A 41 6.57 -6.03 4.35
CA CYS A 41 7.87 -5.48 4.74
C CYS A 41 7.81 -4.58 5.98
N GLY A 42 6.63 -4.26 6.50
CA GLY A 42 6.47 -3.43 7.70
C GLY A 42 6.69 -4.17 9.01
N ASN A 43 7.00 -5.48 8.96
CA ASN A 43 7.47 -6.25 10.12
C ASN A 43 9.00 -6.34 10.18
N ASP A 44 9.72 -5.62 9.29
CA ASP A 44 11.13 -5.36 9.52
C ASP A 44 11.22 -4.37 10.67
N ASN A 45 11.35 -4.89 11.89
CA ASN A 45 11.73 -4.15 13.08
C ASN A 45 13.18 -3.67 12.91
N ASN A 46 13.40 -2.74 11.98
CA ASN A 46 14.59 -1.90 11.95
C ASN A 46 14.49 -0.94 13.12
N GLU A 47 14.60 -1.49 14.32
CA GLU A 47 14.79 -0.74 15.54
C GLU A 47 16.01 0.16 15.35
N SER A 48 15.89 1.39 15.83
CA SER A 48 17.01 2.31 15.78
C SER A 48 18.12 1.71 16.64
N VAL A 49 19.37 1.75 16.16
CA VAL A 49 20.53 1.34 16.98
C VAL A 49 20.61 2.16 18.28
N TYR A 50 19.96 3.33 18.31
CA TYR A 50 19.84 4.19 19.48
C TYR A 50 18.73 3.75 20.46
N ASP A 51 17.82 2.85 20.08
CA ASP A 51 16.78 2.33 20.98
C ASP A 51 17.41 1.49 22.10
N GLU A 52 18.49 0.75 21.82
CA GLU A 52 19.27 0.03 22.83
C GLU A 52 20.38 0.87 23.46
N ARG A 53 21.10 1.66 22.64
CA ARG A 53 22.35 2.32 23.07
C ARG A 53 22.16 3.69 23.70
N GLY A 54 20.96 4.27 23.57
CA GLY A 54 20.70 5.66 23.95
C GLY A 54 21.43 6.67 23.07
N LEU A 55 21.13 7.96 23.28
CA LEU A 55 21.80 9.07 22.60
C LEU A 55 23.00 9.53 23.43
N ILE A 56 24.20 9.46 22.88
CA ILE A 56 25.39 10.11 23.45
C ILE A 56 25.38 11.55 22.95
N ILE A 57 25.24 12.50 23.88
CA ILE A 57 25.33 13.93 23.62
C ILE A 57 26.69 14.40 24.18
N ILE A 58 27.52 15.03 23.34
CA ILE A 58 28.84 15.58 23.69
C ILE A 58 28.77 17.10 23.69
#